data_AF-A0A816CMU3-F1
#
_entry.id   AF-A0A816CMU3-F1
#
_cell.length_a   1.000
_cell.length_b   1.000
_cell.length_c   1.000
_cell.angle_alpha   90.00
_cell.angle_beta   90.00
_cell.angle_gamma   90.00
#
_symmetry.space_group_name_H-M   'P 1'
#
loop_
_entity.id
_entity.type
_entity.pdbx_description
1 polymer ?
#
loop_
_entity_poly.entity_id
_entity_poly.type
_entity_poly.pdbx_seq_one_letter_code
_entity_poly.pdbx_strand_id
1 'polypeptide(L)'
;YGFRFILQADFEIPSSRQDICQNNLWNDWLIQKQMIHLLPKAYEKFQRLPELLQDTPLSKFNSIQTLKYFLKLIPKKGEYDIYFHRMMEQSIEILMGIIKFPVKKDDSIDWMPPSKCVYIKDQFIRKILTQEMLSKYFDRYYLHDQLMDIEESKLLKFGVTKLTFGEIIKFIQILCKEQEHTTKKSLEQICQWLLCL
;
A
#
# COMPACT_ATOMS: atom_id res chain seq x y z
N TYR A 1 13.61 -45.41 -21.92
CA TYR A 1 12.67 -45.12 -20.82
C TYR A 1 13.37 -44.16 -19.86
N GLY A 2 13.09 -42.86 -19.97
CA GLY A 2 13.57 -41.84 -19.04
C GLY A 2 12.42 -41.33 -18.18
N PHE A 3 12.71 -40.82 -16.98
CA PHE A 3 11.72 -40.18 -16.13
C PHE A 3 11.04 -39.05 -16.90
N ARG A 4 9.69 -39.02 -16.89
CA ARG A 4 8.90 -37.99 -17.58
C ARG A 4 8.95 -36.61 -16.91
N PHE A 5 9.48 -36.56 -15.68
CA PHE A 5 9.58 -35.38 -14.83
C PHE A 5 10.94 -35.30 -14.14
N ILE A 6 11.31 -34.08 -13.75
CA ILE A 6 12.45 -33.75 -12.89
C ILE A 6 11.86 -33.19 -11.59
N LEU A 7 12.19 -33.81 -10.46
CA LEU A 7 11.89 -33.22 -9.16
C LEU A 7 12.94 -32.14 -8.89
N GLN A 8 12.56 -30.88 -9.00
CA GLN A 8 13.43 -29.76 -8.65
C GLN A 8 12.85 -29.08 -7.40
N ALA A 9 13.45 -29.39 -6.25
CA ALA A 9 12.96 -29.00 -4.93
C ALA A 9 11.48 -29.38 -4.73
N ASP A 10 10.62 -28.41 -4.43
CA ASP A 10 9.22 -28.63 -4.04
C ASP A 10 8.24 -28.74 -5.23
N PHE A 11 8.73 -28.66 -6.48
CA PHE A 11 7.89 -28.72 -7.68
C PHE A 11 8.10 -30.00 -8.49
N GLU A 12 6.98 -30.57 -8.93
CA GLU A 12 6.99 -31.54 -10.01
C GLU A 12 7.10 -30.77 -11.33
N ILE A 13 8.31 -30.74 -11.88
CA ILE A 13 8.60 -30.05 -13.14
C ILE A 13 8.66 -31.10 -14.25
N PRO A 14 7.78 -31.06 -15.26
CA PRO A 14 7.90 -31.94 -16.40
C PRO A 14 9.18 -31.63 -17.20
N SER A 15 9.65 -32.63 -17.93
CA SER A 15 10.86 -32.52 -18.75
C SER A 15 10.77 -31.43 -19.85
N SER A 16 9.56 -31.04 -20.24
CA SER A 16 9.29 -29.92 -21.16
C SER A 16 8.88 -28.66 -20.39
N ARG A 17 9.48 -27.51 -20.74
CA ARG A 17 9.10 -26.19 -20.16
C ARG A 17 7.66 -25.80 -20.45
N GLN A 18 7.05 -26.33 -21.51
CA GLN A 18 5.66 -26.06 -21.89
C GLN A 18 4.65 -26.79 -21.00
N ASP A 19 5.06 -27.89 -20.37
CA ASP A 19 4.18 -28.71 -19.55
C ASP A 19 4.15 -28.23 -18.08
N ILE A 20 5.01 -27.29 -17.68
CA ILE A 20 5.13 -26.77 -16.30
C ILE A 20 3.81 -26.16 -15.80
N CYS A 21 3.01 -25.61 -16.72
CA CYS A 21 1.69 -25.03 -16.44
C CYS A 21 0.53 -26.03 -16.62
N GLN A 22 0.80 -27.31 -16.91
CA GLN A 22 -0.25 -28.33 -16.98
C GLN A 22 -0.70 -28.71 -15.57
N ASN A 23 -2.01 -28.60 -15.33
CA ASN A 23 -2.74 -28.83 -14.08
C ASN A 23 -2.21 -30.02 -13.25
N ASN A 24 -1.21 -29.76 -12.41
CA ASN A 24 -0.71 -30.71 -11.44
C ASN A 24 -1.35 -30.38 -10.08
N LEU A 25 -2.10 -31.34 -9.55
CA LEU A 25 -2.79 -31.19 -8.26
C LEU A 25 -1.84 -30.84 -7.11
N TRP A 26 -0.58 -31.31 -7.15
CA TRP A 26 0.45 -30.94 -6.18
C TRP A 26 0.83 -29.46 -6.30
N ASN A 27 1.13 -28.98 -7.52
CA ASN A 27 1.51 -27.58 -7.75
C ASN A 27 0.35 -26.64 -7.42
N ASP A 28 -0.88 -27.01 -7.80
CA ASP A 28 -2.08 -26.25 -7.46
C ASP A 28 -2.31 -26.21 -5.94
N TRP A 29 -2.15 -27.34 -5.23
CA TRP A 29 -2.22 -27.40 -3.78
C TRP A 29 -1.15 -26.51 -3.13
N LEU A 30 0.10 -26.60 -3.60
CA LEU A 30 1.22 -25.84 -3.05
C LEU A 30 1.00 -24.33 -3.22
N ILE A 31 0.53 -23.91 -4.39
CA ILE A 31 0.22 -22.51 -4.68
C ILE A 31 -0.95 -22.03 -3.82
N GLN A 32 -2.05 -22.78 -3.79
CA GLN A 32 -3.28 -22.37 -3.11
C GLN A 32 -3.24 -22.52 -1.59
N LYS A 33 -2.37 -23.35 -1.02
CA LYS A 33 -2.33 -23.62 0.43
C LYS A 33 -1.07 -23.11 1.10
N GLN A 34 0.06 -23.06 0.39
CA GLN A 34 1.34 -22.67 0.99
C GLN A 34 1.80 -21.30 0.49
N MET A 35 1.84 -21.08 -0.82
CA MET A 35 2.45 -19.87 -1.38
C MET A 35 1.69 -18.58 -1.10
N ILE A 36 0.35 -18.64 -1.03
CA ILE A 36 -0.50 -17.47 -0.70
C ILE A 36 -0.05 -16.76 0.59
N HIS A 37 0.52 -17.50 1.55
CA HIS A 37 0.94 -16.96 2.84
C HIS A 37 2.39 -16.46 2.85
N LEU A 38 3.18 -16.65 1.78
CA LEU A 38 4.59 -16.28 1.76
C LEU A 38 4.80 -14.77 1.81
N LEU A 39 4.02 -13.99 1.07
CA LEU A 39 4.13 -12.53 1.06
C LEU A 39 3.79 -11.91 2.43
N PRO A 40 2.67 -12.29 3.10
CA PRO A 40 2.41 -11.92 4.49
C PRO A 40 3.53 -12.31 5.46
N LYS A 41 4.04 -13.54 5.38
CA LYS A 41 5.16 -14.01 6.24
C LYS A 41 6.44 -13.22 5.99
N ALA A 42 6.73 -12.88 4.73
CA ALA A 42 7.87 -12.04 4.38
C ALA A 42 7.72 -10.66 5.01
N TYR A 43 6.54 -10.03 4.92
CA TYR A 43 6.26 -8.75 5.56
C TYR A 43 6.56 -8.76 7.06
N GLU A 44 6.09 -9.77 7.80
CA GLU A 44 6.36 -9.92 9.24
C GLU A 44 7.86 -10.05 9.58
N LYS A 45 8.64 -10.66 8.69
CA LYS A 45 10.10 -10.76 8.85
C LYS A 45 10.78 -9.44 8.52
N PHE A 46 10.33 -8.74 7.47
CA PHE A 46 10.81 -7.41 7.10
C PHE A 46 10.54 -6.39 8.21
N GLN A 47 9.41 -6.46 8.90
CA GLN A 47 9.13 -5.56 10.03
C GLN A 47 10.15 -5.65 11.16
N ARG A 48 10.71 -6.84 11.40
CA ARG A 48 11.74 -7.09 12.43
C ARG A 48 13.15 -6.75 11.96
N LEU A 49 13.33 -6.45 10.68
CA LEU A 49 14.65 -6.19 10.09
C LEU A 49 15.39 -5.01 10.75
N PRO A 50 14.76 -3.87 11.08
CA PRO A 50 15.45 -2.77 11.77
C PRO A 50 16.01 -3.18 13.13
N GLU A 51 15.32 -4.08 13.85
CA GLU A 51 15.78 -4.61 15.16
C GLU A 51 16.98 -5.56 14.98
N LEU A 52 16.96 -6.38 13.94
CA LEU A 52 18.03 -7.34 13.64
C LEU A 52 19.31 -6.67 13.11
N LEU A 53 19.21 -5.46 12.57
CA LEU A 53 20.33 -4.73 11.98
C LEU A 53 20.97 -3.70 12.93
N GLN A 54 20.51 -3.62 14.19
CA GLN A 54 20.97 -2.62 15.17
C GLN A 54 22.49 -2.63 15.38
N ASP A 55 23.13 -3.80 15.33
CA ASP A 55 24.58 -3.98 15.55
C ASP A 55 25.44 -3.92 14.26
N THR A 56 24.83 -3.61 13.11
CA THR A 56 25.51 -3.58 11.81
C THR A 56 25.70 -2.15 11.30
N PRO A 57 26.70 -1.86 10.44
CA PRO A 57 26.83 -0.56 9.77
C PRO A 57 25.63 -0.21 8.87
N LEU A 58 24.71 -1.16 8.64
CA LEU A 58 23.43 -0.99 7.96
C LEU A 58 22.30 -0.46 8.87
N SER A 59 22.59 -0.13 10.13
CA SER A 59 21.67 0.41 11.15
C SER A 59 20.92 1.71 10.76
N LYS A 60 21.16 2.23 9.56
CA LYS A 60 20.48 3.40 9.00
C LYS A 60 19.07 3.10 8.48
N PHE A 61 18.70 1.84 8.30
CA PHE A 61 17.35 1.48 7.84
C PHE A 61 16.32 1.73 8.94
N ASN A 62 15.59 2.85 8.82
CA ASN A 62 14.43 3.11 9.67
C ASN A 62 13.24 2.21 9.25
N SER A 63 12.26 2.03 10.13
CA SER A 63 11.09 1.17 9.85
C SER A 63 10.32 1.59 8.59
N ILE A 64 10.31 2.89 8.26
CA ILE A 64 9.65 3.44 7.07
C ILE A 64 10.40 3.07 5.78
N GLN A 65 11.73 3.12 5.78
CA GLN A 65 12.59 2.74 4.66
C GLN A 65 12.52 1.24 4.41
N THR A 66 12.43 0.44 5.47
CA THR A 66 12.22 -1.00 5.35
C THR A 66 10.88 -1.32 4.70
N LEU A 67 9.80 -0.65 5.12
CA LEU A 67 8.50 -0.78 4.46
C LEU A 67 8.58 -0.32 2.99
N LYS A 68 9.20 0.83 2.72
CA LYS A 68 9.40 1.37 1.37
C LYS A 68 10.15 0.38 0.48
N TYR A 69 11.19 -0.25 1.00
CA TYR A 69 11.96 -1.25 0.28
C TYR A 69 11.13 -2.51 0.02
N PHE A 70 10.43 -3.02 1.03
CA PHE A 70 9.52 -4.15 0.89
C PHE A 70 8.46 -3.91 -0.20
N LEU A 71 7.78 -2.76 -0.20
CA LEU A 71 6.78 -2.40 -1.21
C LEU A 71 7.36 -2.31 -2.63
N LYS A 72 8.65 -1.97 -2.78
CA LYS A 72 9.34 -1.98 -4.08
C LYS A 72 9.57 -3.39 -4.59
N LEU A 73 9.85 -4.35 -3.71
CA LEU A 73 10.08 -5.76 -4.06
C LEU A 73 8.80 -6.49 -4.49
N ILE A 74 7.62 -5.96 -4.17
CA ILE A 74 6.36 -6.57 -4.59
C ILE A 74 6.22 -6.43 -6.11
N PRO A 75 6.07 -7.56 -6.83
CA PRO A 75 6.09 -7.55 -8.28
C PRO A 75 4.83 -6.91 -8.86
N LYS A 76 4.97 -6.26 -10.01
CA LYS A 76 3.85 -5.66 -10.75
C LYS A 76 3.10 -6.74 -11.54
N LYS A 77 1.81 -6.49 -11.82
CA LYS A 77 1.04 -7.33 -12.75
C LYS A 77 1.77 -7.35 -14.10
N GLY A 78 2.18 -8.52 -14.57
CA GLY A 78 2.97 -8.71 -15.79
C GLY A 78 4.47 -9.00 -15.58
N GLU A 79 5.00 -8.87 -14.35
CA GLU A 79 6.37 -9.32 -14.02
C GLU A 79 6.43 -10.81 -13.68
N TYR A 80 5.27 -11.45 -13.56
CA TYR A 80 5.12 -12.86 -13.21
C TYR A 80 4.08 -13.52 -14.14
N ASP A 81 4.16 -14.84 -14.26
CA ASP A 81 3.30 -15.63 -15.14
C ASP A 81 1.82 -15.53 -14.74
N ILE A 82 0.94 -15.61 -15.74
CA ILE A 82 -0.53 -15.60 -15.59
C ILE A 82 -0.96 -16.69 -14.60
N TYR A 83 -0.27 -17.83 -14.57
CA TYR A 83 -0.52 -18.92 -13.63
C TYR A 83 -0.52 -18.46 -12.16
N PHE A 84 0.31 -17.48 -11.79
CA PHE A 84 0.41 -16.97 -10.41
C PHE A 84 -0.50 -15.77 -10.12
N HIS A 85 -1.28 -15.27 -11.10
CA HIS A 85 -2.17 -14.11 -10.93
C HIS A 85 -3.08 -14.23 -9.73
N ARG A 86 -3.84 -15.32 -9.64
CA ARG A 86 -4.79 -15.55 -8.56
C ARG A 86 -4.10 -15.62 -7.19
N MET A 87 -2.98 -16.34 -7.11
CA MET A 87 -2.21 -16.47 -5.87
C MET A 87 -1.69 -15.12 -5.39
N MET A 88 -1.14 -14.31 -6.30
CA MET A 88 -0.61 -12.99 -5.96
C MET A 88 -1.72 -12.03 -5.51
N GLU A 89 -2.89 -12.06 -6.15
CA GLU A 89 -4.05 -11.26 -5.74
C GLU A 89 -4.52 -11.65 -4.33
N GLN A 90 -4.68 -12.94 -4.05
CA GLN A 90 -5.05 -13.44 -2.73
C GLN A 90 -3.99 -13.11 -1.66
N SER A 91 -2.71 -13.20 -2.02
CA SER A 91 -1.61 -12.85 -1.12
C SER A 91 -1.62 -11.36 -0.75
N ILE A 92 -1.91 -10.50 -1.73
CA ILE A 92 -2.04 -9.05 -1.52
C ILE A 92 -3.27 -8.76 -0.64
N GLU A 93 -4.39 -9.44 -0.86
CA GLU A 93 -5.60 -9.29 -0.01
C GLU A 93 -5.32 -9.61 1.46
N ILE A 94 -4.61 -10.71 1.73
CA ILE A 94 -4.22 -11.06 3.09
C ILE A 94 -3.24 -10.02 3.65
N LEU A 95 -2.28 -9.57 2.83
CA LEU A 95 -1.33 -8.53 3.22
C LEU A 95 -2.04 -7.21 3.55
N MET A 96 -3.10 -6.81 2.82
CA MET A 96 -3.89 -5.60 3.12
C MET A 96 -4.51 -5.63 4.52
N GLY A 97 -4.86 -6.81 5.03
CA GLY A 97 -5.42 -6.98 6.37
C GLY A 97 -4.41 -6.78 7.51
N ILE A 98 -3.11 -6.93 7.23
CA ILE A 98 -2.05 -6.89 8.25
C ILE A 98 -1.10 -5.69 8.09
N ILE A 99 -0.97 -5.15 6.89
CA ILE A 99 -0.03 -4.08 6.59
C ILE A 99 -0.47 -2.79 7.29
N LYS A 100 0.51 -2.09 7.84
CA LYS A 100 0.31 -0.76 8.44
C LYS A 100 1.21 0.22 7.74
N PHE A 101 0.68 1.40 7.49
CA PHE A 101 1.38 2.51 6.87
C PHE A 101 1.68 3.60 7.90
N PRO A 102 2.88 4.20 7.82
CA PRO A 102 3.25 5.33 8.65
C PRO A 102 2.48 6.58 8.19
N VAL A 103 1.84 7.20 9.16
CA VAL A 103 1.04 8.40 9.04
C VAL A 103 1.71 9.51 9.82
N LYS A 104 1.66 10.73 9.28
CA LYS A 104 2.11 11.92 10.00
C LYS A 104 0.96 12.46 10.85
N LYS A 105 1.07 12.35 12.17
CA LYS A 105 0.15 12.98 13.12
C LYS A 105 0.93 14.01 13.91
N ASP A 106 0.70 15.29 13.61
CA ASP A 106 1.45 16.41 14.18
C ASP A 106 2.97 16.21 14.00
N ASP A 107 3.68 15.83 15.07
CA ASP A 107 5.12 15.50 15.09
C ASP A 107 5.44 14.02 15.40
N SER A 108 4.44 13.16 15.61
CA SER A 108 4.62 11.72 15.83
C SER A 108 4.29 10.88 14.60
N ILE A 109 4.97 9.72 14.50
CA ILE A 109 4.73 8.73 13.46
C ILE A 109 3.81 7.65 14.04
N ASP A 110 2.57 7.62 13.57
CA ASP A 110 1.60 6.59 13.91
C ASP A 110 1.47 5.57 12.78
N TRP A 111 1.15 4.32 13.12
CA TRP A 111 1.02 3.23 12.16
C TRP A 111 -0.45 2.82 12.01
N MET A 112 -1.04 3.16 10.86
CA MET A 112 -2.47 2.99 10.59
C MET A 112 -2.72 1.98 9.45
N PRO A 113 -3.88 1.31 9.41
CA PRO A 113 -4.24 0.45 8.29
C PRO A 113 -4.38 1.27 6.99
N PRO A 114 -4.17 0.64 5.81
CA PRO A 114 -4.21 1.34 4.53
C PRO A 114 -5.55 2.05 4.25
N SER A 115 -6.67 1.49 4.72
CA SER A 115 -8.01 2.05 4.53
C SER A 115 -8.19 3.44 5.17
N LYS A 116 -7.41 3.77 6.19
CA LYS A 116 -7.40 5.08 6.86
C LYS A 116 -6.35 6.03 6.28
N CYS A 117 -5.53 5.56 5.34
CA CYS A 117 -4.43 6.33 4.78
C CYS A 117 -4.86 7.01 3.47
N VAL A 118 -4.44 8.26 3.31
CA VAL A 118 -4.72 9.09 2.14
C VAL A 118 -3.43 9.50 1.45
N TYR A 119 -3.42 9.32 0.14
CA TYR A 119 -2.33 9.72 -0.73
C TYR A 119 -2.65 11.01 -1.48
N ILE A 120 -1.87 12.07 -1.21
CA ILE A 120 -1.92 13.34 -1.96
C ILE A 120 -0.51 13.82 -2.21
N LYS A 121 -0.14 14.00 -3.49
CA LYS A 121 1.14 14.61 -3.90
C LYS A 121 1.15 16.13 -3.81
N ASP A 122 0.01 16.74 -4.07
CA ASP A 122 -0.10 18.19 -4.17
C ASP A 122 0.04 18.86 -2.79
N GLN A 123 1.04 19.73 -2.68
CA GLN A 123 1.30 20.51 -1.48
C GLN A 123 0.23 21.58 -1.23
N PHE A 124 -0.42 22.10 -2.27
CA PHE A 124 -1.50 23.08 -2.13
C PHE A 124 -2.73 22.44 -1.49
N ILE A 125 -3.13 21.25 -1.96
CA ILE A 125 -4.23 20.48 -1.37
C ILE A 125 -3.93 20.15 0.09
N ARG A 126 -2.68 19.78 0.43
CA ARG A 126 -2.28 19.51 1.83
C ARG A 126 -2.30 20.75 2.73
N LYS A 127 -2.04 21.94 2.19
CA LYS A 127 -2.14 23.21 2.94
C LYS A 127 -3.58 23.58 3.22
N ILE A 128 -4.45 23.35 2.24
CA ILE A 128 -5.88 23.63 2.29
C ILE A 128 -6.61 22.66 3.23
N LEU A 129 -6.33 21.37 3.07
CA LEU A 129 -6.92 20.31 3.86
C LEU A 129 -5.91 19.87 4.92
N THR A 130 -5.94 20.52 6.07
CA THR A 130 -5.04 20.17 7.17
C THR A 130 -5.36 18.78 7.73
N GLN A 131 -4.37 18.16 8.38
CA GLN A 131 -4.49 16.83 8.98
C GLN A 131 -5.63 16.76 10.02
N GLU A 132 -5.86 17.83 10.77
CA GLU A 132 -6.96 17.95 11.73
C GLU A 132 -8.34 17.84 11.04
N MET A 133 -8.49 18.51 9.89
CA MET A 133 -9.75 18.50 9.14
C MET A 133 -10.00 17.13 8.51
N LEU A 134 -8.96 16.51 7.94
CA LEU A 134 -9.08 15.16 7.38
C LEU A 134 -9.47 14.13 8.45
N SER A 135 -8.88 14.23 9.65
CA SER A 135 -9.22 13.37 10.78
C SER A 135 -10.64 13.60 11.26
N LYS A 136 -11.10 14.86 11.34
CA LYS A 136 -12.44 15.22 11.87
C LYS A 136 -13.58 14.78 10.95
N TYR A 137 -13.44 14.98 9.64
CA TYR A 137 -14.53 14.73 8.69
C TYR A 137 -14.49 13.35 8.03
N PHE A 138 -13.31 12.73 7.92
CA PHE A 138 -13.13 11.48 7.17
C PHE A 138 -12.51 10.34 7.98
N ASP A 139 -12.07 10.56 9.23
CA ASP A 139 -11.27 9.60 10.03
C ASP A 139 -10.09 9.01 9.23
N ARG A 140 -9.46 9.87 8.44
CA ARG A 140 -8.37 9.54 7.53
C ARG A 140 -7.14 10.40 7.82
N TYR A 141 -5.98 9.92 7.39
CA TYR A 141 -4.72 10.57 7.68
C TYR A 141 -3.76 10.56 6.49
N TYR A 142 -2.88 11.56 6.43
CA TYR A 142 -1.87 11.67 5.40
C TYR A 142 -0.73 10.67 5.60
N LEU A 143 -0.36 10.01 4.50
CA LEU A 143 0.84 9.19 4.45
C LEU A 143 2.11 10.00 4.68
N HIS A 144 3.08 9.38 5.34
CA HIS A 144 4.39 9.96 5.58
C HIS A 144 5.15 10.28 4.27
N ASP A 145 5.86 11.41 4.24
CA ASP A 145 6.51 11.95 3.04
C ASP A 145 7.52 11.00 2.39
N GLN A 146 8.20 10.17 3.18
CA GLN A 146 9.16 9.18 2.67
C GLN A 146 8.53 8.11 1.74
N LEU A 147 7.21 7.88 1.83
CA LEU A 147 6.48 6.95 0.97
C LEU A 147 5.94 7.60 -0.30
N MET A 148 6.11 8.91 -0.47
CA MET A 148 5.60 9.65 -1.63
C MET A 148 6.26 9.25 -2.96
N ASP A 149 7.50 8.75 -2.91
CA ASP A 149 8.25 8.27 -4.07
C ASP A 149 7.74 6.92 -4.62
N ILE A 150 6.80 6.26 -3.93
CA ILE A 150 6.22 5.00 -4.39
C ILE A 150 5.20 5.30 -5.48
N GLU A 151 5.16 4.43 -6.49
CA GLU A 151 4.20 4.50 -7.58
C GLU A 151 2.75 4.46 -7.05
N GLU A 152 1.94 5.45 -7.44
CA GLU A 152 0.56 5.62 -6.95
C GLU A 152 -0.29 4.37 -7.16
N SER A 153 -0.12 3.69 -8.29
CA SER A 153 -0.84 2.45 -8.62
C SER A 153 -0.56 1.32 -7.63
N LYS A 154 0.63 1.28 -7.00
CA LYS A 154 0.94 0.29 -5.95
C LYS A 154 0.23 0.64 -4.65
N LEU A 155 0.26 1.90 -4.24
CA LEU A 155 -0.40 2.34 -2.99
C LEU A 155 -1.91 2.13 -3.04
N LEU A 156 -2.55 2.49 -4.15
CA LEU A 156 -3.99 2.28 -4.35
C LEU A 156 -4.38 0.80 -4.27
N LYS A 157 -3.54 -0.11 -4.79
CA LYS A 157 -3.78 -1.56 -4.69
C LYS A 157 -3.75 -2.08 -3.26
N PHE A 158 -3.02 -1.43 -2.36
CA PHE A 158 -3.01 -1.80 -0.93
C PHE A 158 -4.20 -1.23 -0.16
N GLY A 159 -5.11 -0.49 -0.80
CA GLY A 159 -6.27 0.10 -0.16
C GLY A 159 -6.03 1.52 0.38
N VAL A 160 -4.89 2.13 0.05
CA VAL A 160 -4.69 3.57 0.30
C VAL A 160 -5.65 4.34 -0.61
N THR A 161 -6.39 5.29 -0.03
CA THR A 161 -7.37 6.06 -0.79
C THR A 161 -6.76 7.34 -1.34
N LYS A 162 -7.19 7.73 -2.54
CA LYS A 162 -7.03 9.11 -3.02
C LYS A 162 -8.30 9.87 -2.69
N LEU A 163 -8.18 11.14 -2.32
CA LEU A 163 -9.37 11.97 -2.19
C LEU A 163 -10.06 12.07 -3.54
N THR A 164 -11.31 11.63 -3.56
CA THR A 164 -12.14 11.76 -4.75
C THR A 164 -12.70 13.18 -4.80
N PHE A 165 -12.86 13.74 -6.01
CA PHE A 165 -13.44 15.06 -6.21
C PHE A 165 -14.79 15.25 -5.47
N GLY A 166 -15.62 14.21 -5.43
CA GLY A 166 -16.88 14.23 -4.67
C GLY A 166 -16.70 14.34 -3.15
N GLU A 167 -15.61 13.79 -2.58
CA GLU A 167 -15.28 13.96 -1.16
C GLU A 167 -14.82 15.40 -0.89
N ILE A 168 -14.06 16.00 -1.80
CA ILE A 168 -13.62 17.40 -1.73
C ILE A 168 -14.82 18.36 -1.82
N ILE A 169 -15.76 18.11 -2.73
CA ILE A 169 -16.99 18.92 -2.82
C ILE A 169 -17.81 18.83 -1.55
N LYS A 170 -18.03 17.61 -1.02
CA LYS A 170 -18.76 17.42 0.24
C LYS A 170 -18.08 18.17 1.39
N PHE A 171 -16.75 18.15 1.43
CA PHE A 171 -15.98 18.90 2.41
C PHE A 171 -16.20 20.42 2.28
N ILE A 172 -16.06 20.96 1.07
CA ILE A 172 -16.30 22.40 0.80
C ILE A 172 -17.75 22.77 1.20
N GLN A 173 -18.74 21.93 0.88
CA GLN A 173 -20.13 22.18 1.26
C GLN A 173 -20.35 22.21 2.78
N ILE A 174 -19.70 21.30 3.52
CA ILE A 174 -19.78 21.27 4.99
C ILE A 174 -19.14 22.53 5.58
N LEU A 175 -17.97 22.94 5.06
CA LEU A 175 -17.29 24.15 5.54
C LEU A 175 -18.03 25.43 5.19
N CYS A 176 -18.63 25.53 4.00
CA CYS A 176 -19.47 26.68 3.65
C CYS A 176 -20.66 26.82 4.59
N LYS A 177 -21.27 25.70 5.03
CA LYS A 177 -22.35 25.71 6.03
C LYS A 177 -21.87 26.12 7.43
N GLU A 178 -20.64 25.78 7.81
CA GLU A 178 -20.05 26.23 9.08
C GLU A 178 -19.60 27.70 9.04
N GLN A 179 -19.22 28.23 7.86
CA GLN A 179 -18.67 29.59 7.70
C GLN A 179 -19.72 30.71 7.49
N GLU A 180 -21.02 30.42 7.40
CA GLU A 180 -22.07 31.45 7.37
C GLU A 180 -22.02 32.42 8.58
N HIS A 181 -21.26 32.11 9.62
CA HIS A 181 -21.07 32.95 10.82
C HIS A 181 -19.75 33.76 10.88
N THR A 182 -18.79 33.62 9.95
CA THR A 182 -17.48 34.34 10.03
C THR A 182 -17.01 34.92 8.69
N THR A 183 -17.34 36.19 8.45
CA THR A 183 -17.44 36.78 7.10
C THR A 183 -16.16 37.37 6.48
N LYS A 184 -14.96 37.21 7.03
CA LYS A 184 -13.75 37.90 6.49
C LYS A 184 -12.51 37.05 6.17
N LYS A 185 -12.49 35.74 6.49
CA LYS A 185 -11.39 34.82 6.09
C LYS A 185 -11.77 33.86 4.95
N SER A 186 -13.01 33.93 4.47
CA SER A 186 -13.59 32.91 3.59
C SER A 186 -13.21 33.04 2.11
N LEU A 187 -13.04 34.24 1.54
CA LEU A 187 -12.85 34.39 0.09
C LEU A 187 -11.52 33.84 -0.43
N GLU A 188 -10.40 34.12 0.24
CA GLU A 188 -9.10 33.55 -0.16
C GLU A 188 -9.07 32.03 0.00
N GLN A 189 -9.70 31.50 1.06
CA GLN A 189 -9.84 30.06 1.27
C GLN A 189 -10.72 29.42 0.20
N ILE A 190 -11.85 30.04 -0.15
CA ILE A 190 -12.75 29.58 -1.23
C ILE A 190 -12.04 29.62 -2.59
N CYS A 191 -11.27 30.67 -2.89
CA CYS A 191 -10.47 30.74 -4.11
C CYS A 191 -9.35 29.67 -4.14
N GLN A 192 -8.70 29.43 -3.01
CA GLN A 192 -7.73 28.34 -2.86
C GLN A 192 -8.39 26.96 -3.02
N TRP A 193 -9.62 26.78 -2.54
CA TRP A 193 -10.40 25.55 -2.71
C TRP A 193 -10.85 25.34 -4.15
N LEU A 194 -11.23 26.40 -4.86
CA LEU A 194 -11.54 26.39 -6.29
C LEU A 194 -10.32 26.03 -7.15
N LEU A 195 -9.11 26.38 -6.72
CA LEU A 195 -7.86 25.97 -7.38
C LEU A 195 -7.54 24.48 -7.21
N CYS A 196 -8.17 23.79 -6.24
CA CYS A 196 -8.06 22.34 -6.08
C CYS A 196 -9.07 21.55 -6.91
N LEU A 197 -10.04 22.23 -7.56
CA LEU A 197 -10.99 21.62 -8.50
C LEU A 197 -10.37 21.55 -9.91
#